data_AF-A0A0F8YYI9-F1
#
_entry.id   AF-A0A0F8YYI9-F1
#
_cell.length_a   1.000
_cell.length_b   1.000
_cell.length_c   1.000
_cell.angle_alpha   90.00
_cell.angle_beta   90.00
_cell.angle_gamma   90.00
#
_symmetry.space_group_name_H-M   'P 1'
#
loop_
_entity.id
_entity.type
_entity.pdbx_description
1 polymer ?
#
loop_
_entity_poly.entity_id
_entity_poly.type
_entity_poly.pdbx_seq_one_letter_code
_entity_poly.pdbx_strand_id
1 'polypeptide(L)'
;LTNAVYDRIKAHALTSAYRTFVHVPVEDPTKSVVMPYIVIGNQIGIRSESFTTRDTNAEDNVIQVDVWSRYKGDKEVAEIMDNVCQAILSSGLTITGYDTPYLALLEFTNIVEDSTEPSDIVRHGNIRVRFNMAQS
;
A
#
# COMPACT_ATOMS: atom_id res chain seq x y z
N LEU A 1 7.60 8.56 -3.50
CA LEU A 1 6.41 7.73 -3.79
C LEU A 1 5.72 7.19 -2.53
N THR A 2 6.39 6.39 -1.68
CA THR A 2 5.79 5.80 -0.47
C THR A 2 5.10 6.81 0.45
N ASN A 3 5.73 7.95 0.76
CA ASN A 3 5.11 9.01 1.56
C ASN A 3 3.86 9.62 0.91
N ALA A 4 3.86 9.78 -0.41
CA ALA A 4 2.69 10.30 -1.13
C ALA A 4 1.52 9.30 -1.12
N VAL A 5 1.82 7.99 -1.23
CA VAL A 5 0.81 6.93 -1.05
C VAL A 5 0.27 6.92 0.39
N TYR A 6 1.15 7.10 1.38
CA TYR A 6 0.74 7.24 2.78
C TYR A 6 -0.19 8.44 2.99
N ASP A 7 0.19 9.62 2.49
CA ASP A 7 -0.61 10.84 2.59
C ASP A 7 -1.96 10.68 1.89
N ARG A 8 -2.01 9.94 0.77
CA ARG A 8 -3.27 9.65 0.07
C ARG A 8 -4.19 8.74 0.88
N ILE A 9 -3.67 7.65 1.43
CA ILE A 9 -4.44 6.75 2.30
C ILE A 9 -4.96 7.52 3.52
N LYS A 10 -4.13 8.39 4.10
CA LYS A 10 -4.51 9.29 5.20
C LYS A 10 -5.62 10.27 4.81
N ALA A 11 -5.53 10.89 3.64
CA ALA A 11 -6.53 11.83 3.13
C ALA A 11 -7.90 11.20 2.89
N HIS A 12 -7.95 9.91 2.55
CA HIS A 12 -9.19 9.13 2.42
C HIS A 12 -9.76 8.63 3.77
N ALA A 13 -9.35 9.23 4.89
CA ALA A 13 -9.84 8.94 6.23
C ALA A 13 -9.63 7.48 6.68
N LEU A 14 -8.80 6.70 5.96
CA LEU A 14 -8.48 5.34 6.38
C LEU A 14 -7.66 5.33 7.66
N THR A 15 -6.86 6.37 7.91
CA THR A 15 -6.09 6.51 9.16
C THR A 15 -6.93 6.84 10.39
N SER A 16 -8.14 7.37 10.22
CA SER A 16 -9.07 7.56 11.33
C SER A 16 -9.83 6.28 11.69
N ALA A 17 -9.97 5.36 10.74
CA ALA A 17 -10.58 4.05 10.96
C ALA A 17 -9.55 2.97 11.37
N TYR A 18 -8.35 3.03 10.79
CA TYR A 18 -7.31 2.00 10.90
C TYR A 18 -5.93 2.61 11.10
N ARG A 19 -5.10 1.99 11.92
CA ARG A 19 -3.71 2.42 12.07
C ARG A 19 -2.95 2.09 10.78
N THR A 20 -2.34 3.09 10.16
CA THR A 20 -1.53 2.93 8.94
C THR A 20 -0.07 3.25 9.23
N PHE A 21 0.83 2.40 8.76
CA PHE A 21 2.27 2.50 8.98
C PHE A 21 3.06 2.42 7.67
N VAL A 22 4.20 3.09 7.60
CA VAL A 22 5.22 2.86 6.54
C VAL A 22 6.21 1.75 6.96
N HIS A 23 6.33 1.53 8.27
CA HIS A 23 7.06 0.42 8.85
C HIS A 23 6.39 0.07 10.18
N VAL A 24 6.20 -1.23 10.45
CA VAL A 24 5.66 -1.69 11.73
C VAL A 24 6.73 -1.41 12.81
N PRO A 25 6.43 -0.67 13.88
CA PRO A 25 7.41 -0.41 14.94
C PRO A 25 7.77 -1.72 15.64
N VAL A 26 8.95 -2.28 15.33
CA VAL A 26 9.46 -3.55 15.92
C VAL A 26 10.14 -3.32 17.28
N GLU A 27 10.37 -2.06 17.65
CA GLU A 27 11.33 -1.69 18.70
C GLU A 27 10.79 -1.81 20.14
N ASP A 28 9.53 -2.21 20.32
CA ASP A 28 8.92 -2.34 21.64
C ASP A 28 7.93 -3.53 21.70
N PRO A 29 8.32 -4.68 22.30
CA PRO A 29 7.44 -5.84 22.45
C PRO A 29 6.23 -5.57 23.36
N THR A 30 6.18 -4.43 24.06
CA THR A 30 5.01 -4.00 24.83
C THR A 30 4.02 -3.17 24.01
N LYS A 31 4.44 -2.66 22.84
CA LYS A 31 3.58 -1.96 21.88
C LYS A 31 3.09 -2.91 20.81
N SER A 32 2.28 -3.89 21.22
CA SER A 32 1.53 -4.69 20.25
C SER A 32 0.69 -3.74 19.37
N VAL A 33 0.86 -3.85 18.06
CA VAL A 33 -0.01 -3.13 17.12
C VAL A 33 -1.36 -3.82 17.17
N VAL A 34 -2.37 -3.08 17.63
CA VAL A 34 -3.75 -3.55 17.65
C VAL A 34 -4.25 -3.70 16.20
N MET A 35 -4.74 -4.90 15.86
CA MET A 35 -5.39 -5.18 14.59
C MET A 35 -6.86 -4.68 14.60
N PRO A 36 -7.41 -4.27 13.44
CA PRO A 36 -6.77 -4.27 12.13
C PRO A 36 -5.83 -3.08 11.86
N TYR A 37 -4.83 -3.29 11.00
CA TYR A 37 -3.90 -2.25 10.60
C TYR A 37 -3.41 -2.41 9.16
N ILE A 38 -2.86 -1.33 8.60
CA ILE A 38 -2.34 -1.25 7.24
C ILE A 38 -0.83 -0.96 7.30
N VAL A 39 -0.04 -1.63 6.48
CA VAL A 39 1.40 -1.40 6.31
C VAL A 39 1.66 -1.11 4.84
N ILE A 40 2.32 0.01 4.57
CA ILE A 40 2.75 0.37 3.22
C ILE A 40 4.22 -0.04 3.13
N GLY A 41 4.48 -1.05 2.32
CA GLY A 41 5.82 -1.55 2.08
C GLY A 41 6.68 -0.58 1.26
N ASN A 42 7.97 -0.88 1.23
CA ASN A 42 8.89 -0.25 0.29
C ASN A 42 8.59 -0.70 -1.15
N GLN A 43 9.15 0.02 -2.12
CA GLN A 43 9.06 -0.36 -3.52
C GLN A 43 9.57 -1.79 -3.73
N ILE A 44 8.78 -2.62 -4.39
CA ILE A 44 9.15 -3.98 -4.75
C ILE A 44 9.95 -3.92 -6.04
N GLY A 45 11.25 -4.20 -5.95
CA GLY A 45 12.17 -4.15 -7.08
C GLY A 45 13.44 -3.39 -6.72
N ILE A 46 14.60 -3.94 -7.09
CA ILE A 46 15.92 -3.39 -6.73
C ILE A 46 16.18 -2.03 -7.41
N ARG A 47 15.39 -1.66 -8.41
CA ARG A 47 15.43 -0.36 -9.11
C ARG A 47 14.02 -0.03 -9.61
N SER A 48 13.63 1.25 -9.51
CA SER A 48 12.64 1.79 -10.43
C SER A 48 13.11 1.44 -11.84
N GLU A 49 12.30 0.75 -12.64
CA GLU A 49 12.71 0.51 -14.02
C GLU A 49 12.60 1.84 -14.76
N SER A 50 13.73 2.51 -14.89
CA SER A 50 13.81 3.73 -15.69
C SER A 50 13.76 3.34 -17.16
N PHE A 51 12.82 3.93 -17.89
CA PHE A 51 12.71 3.79 -19.33
C PHE A 51 12.62 5.17 -19.96
N THR A 52 13.14 5.31 -21.17
CA THR A 52 13.03 6.55 -21.93
C THR A 52 11.87 6.42 -22.89
N THR A 53 10.99 7.41 -22.90
CA THR A 53 10.04 7.58 -24.00
C THR A 53 10.75 8.31 -25.15
N ARG A 54 10.00 8.78 -26.14
CA ARG A 54 10.58 9.53 -27.27
C ARG A 54 11.19 10.87 -26.82
N ASP A 55 10.66 11.47 -25.76
CA ASP A 55 10.94 12.84 -25.35
C ASP A 55 11.22 13.01 -23.84
N THR A 56 10.96 12.00 -23.02
CA THR A 56 10.99 12.10 -21.55
C THR A 56 11.58 10.86 -20.87
N ASN A 57 12.15 11.03 -19.68
CA ASN A 57 12.50 9.91 -18.82
C ASN A 57 11.27 9.48 -18.02
N ALA A 58 11.12 8.18 -17.81
CA ALA A 58 10.04 7.64 -17.00
C ALA A 58 10.53 6.52 -16.08
N GLU A 59 9.76 6.25 -15.03
CA GLU A 59 10.07 5.28 -14.00
C GLU A 59 8.83 4.45 -13.66
N ASP A 60 8.98 3.13 -13.70
CA ASP A 60 7.98 2.19 -13.21
C ASP A 60 8.32 1.75 -11.79
N ASN A 61 7.35 1.88 -10.88
CA ASN A 61 7.52 1.56 -9.47
C ASN A 61 6.34 0.75 -8.94
N VAL A 62 6.62 -0.38 -8.31
CA VAL A 62 5.60 -1.22 -7.66
C VAL A 62 5.65 -1.02 -6.15
N ILE A 63 4.51 -0.77 -5.52
CA ILE A 63 4.40 -0.70 -4.05
C ILE A 63 3.50 -1.83 -3.56
N GLN A 64 3.92 -2.49 -2.49
CA GLN A 64 3.06 -3.39 -1.72
C GLN A 64 2.33 -2.62 -0.62
N VAL A 65 1.03 -2.88 -0.46
CA VAL A 65 0.27 -2.51 0.72
C VAL A 65 -0.27 -3.78 1.35
N ASP A 66 0.00 -3.95 2.62
CA ASP A 66 -0.38 -5.10 3.42
C ASP A 66 -1.45 -4.71 4.45
N VAL A 67 -2.50 -5.51 4.54
CA VAL A 67 -3.63 -5.30 5.46
C VAL A 67 -3.70 -6.48 6.41
N TRP A 68 -3.79 -6.22 7.70
CA TRP A 68 -3.77 -7.25 8.74
C TRP A 68 -5.02 -7.16 9.60
N SER A 69 -5.65 -8.30 9.89
CA SER A 69 -6.88 -8.39 10.70
C SER A 69 -6.95 -9.74 11.44
N ARG A 70 -7.66 -9.77 12.58
CA ARG A 70 -8.04 -11.03 13.29
C ARG A 70 -9.51 -11.40 13.10
N TYR A 71 -10.23 -10.67 12.23
CA TYR A 71 -11.62 -10.97 11.98
C TYR A 71 -11.78 -12.39 11.43
N LYS A 72 -12.82 -13.09 11.88
CA LYS A 72 -13.08 -14.44 11.41
C LYS A 72 -13.57 -14.41 9.97
N GLY A 73 -12.68 -14.77 9.06
CA GLY A 73 -12.93 -14.80 7.61
C GLY A 73 -12.51 -13.49 6.93
N ASP A 74 -12.76 -13.39 5.63
CA ASP A 74 -12.06 -12.40 4.81
C ASP A 74 -12.74 -11.03 4.75
N LYS A 75 -13.91 -10.88 5.37
CA LYS A 75 -14.76 -9.69 5.23
C LYS A 75 -14.06 -8.39 5.61
N GLU A 76 -13.53 -8.30 6.83
CA GLU A 76 -12.90 -7.07 7.32
C GLU A 76 -11.67 -6.70 6.47
N VAL A 77 -10.85 -7.68 6.12
CA VAL A 77 -9.70 -7.45 5.23
C VAL A 77 -10.15 -7.00 3.85
N ALA A 78 -11.14 -7.64 3.26
CA ALA A 78 -11.65 -7.27 1.94
C ALA A 78 -12.23 -5.86 1.91
N GLU A 79 -12.98 -5.46 2.95
CA GLU A 79 -13.51 -4.10 3.08
C GLU A 79 -12.39 -3.07 3.24
N ILE A 80 -11.36 -3.36 4.03
CA ILE A 80 -10.19 -2.47 4.14
C ILE A 80 -9.43 -2.40 2.81
N MET A 81 -9.21 -3.53 2.14
CA MET A 81 -8.53 -3.58 0.85
C MET A 81 -9.27 -2.79 -0.23
N ASP A 82 -10.60 -2.92 -0.31
CA ASP A 82 -11.42 -2.13 -1.23
C ASP A 82 -11.24 -0.63 -0.97
N ASN A 83 -11.32 -0.21 0.29
CA ASN A 83 -11.10 1.19 0.65
C ASN A 83 -9.69 1.69 0.27
N VAL A 84 -8.64 0.87 0.48
CA VAL A 84 -7.27 1.20 0.07
C VAL A 84 -7.18 1.35 -1.45
N CYS A 85 -7.77 0.42 -2.20
CA CYS A 85 -7.82 0.49 -3.66
C CYS A 85 -8.57 1.76 -4.12
N GLN A 86 -9.72 2.07 -3.55
CA GLN A 86 -10.45 3.31 -3.85
C GLN A 86 -9.60 4.55 -3.55
N ALA A 87 -8.88 4.57 -2.43
CA ALA A 87 -8.03 5.71 -2.07
C ALA A 87 -6.88 5.92 -3.08
N ILE A 88 -6.25 4.84 -3.54
CA ILE A 88 -5.09 4.90 -4.43
C ILE A 88 -5.50 5.11 -5.90
N LEU A 89 -6.57 4.44 -6.36
CA LEU A 89 -6.93 4.35 -7.77
C LEU A 89 -7.96 5.39 -8.22
N SER A 90 -8.70 6.03 -7.30
CA SER A 90 -9.80 6.96 -7.66
C SER A 90 -9.34 8.26 -8.33
N SER A 91 -8.06 8.65 -8.18
CA SER A 91 -7.53 9.85 -8.81
C SER A 91 -6.01 9.82 -8.88
N GLY A 92 -5.45 10.50 -9.88
CA GLY A 92 -4.01 10.62 -10.04
C GLY A 92 -3.33 11.20 -8.79
N LEU A 93 -2.16 10.68 -8.45
CA LEU A 93 -1.34 11.16 -7.35
C LEU A 93 -0.38 12.24 -7.89
N THR A 94 -0.18 13.33 -7.17
CA THR A 94 0.85 14.34 -7.50
C THR A 94 2.06 14.09 -6.61
N ILE A 95 3.24 14.00 -7.20
CA ILE A 95 4.51 13.91 -6.45
C ILE A 95 5.44 14.97 -7.02
N THR A 96 6.10 15.69 -6.12
CA THR A 96 7.09 16.71 -6.47
C THR A 96 8.20 16.12 -7.35
N GLY A 97 8.49 16.78 -8.47
CA GLY A 97 9.53 16.37 -9.42
C GLY A 97 9.02 15.57 -10.63
N TYR A 98 7.71 15.42 -10.78
CA TYR A 98 7.08 14.76 -11.93
C TYR A 98 5.82 15.54 -12.35
N ASP A 99 5.60 15.63 -13.65
CA ASP A 99 4.62 16.57 -14.22
C ASP A 99 3.21 15.99 -14.41
N THR A 100 3.06 14.67 -14.39
CA THR A 100 1.79 14.01 -14.70
C THR A 100 1.17 13.34 -13.47
N PRO A 101 -0.17 13.40 -13.31
CA PRO A 101 -0.86 12.52 -12.40
C PRO A 101 -0.56 11.07 -12.80
N TYR A 102 0.05 10.33 -11.89
CA TYR A 102 0.47 8.96 -12.19
C TYR A 102 -0.70 8.05 -12.50
N LEU A 103 -0.52 7.18 -13.49
CA LEU A 103 -1.39 6.04 -13.69
C LEU A 103 -1.05 5.00 -12.62
N ALA A 104 -1.97 4.81 -11.69
CA ALA A 104 -1.91 3.72 -10.72
C ALA A 104 -2.64 2.50 -11.30
N LEU A 105 -1.94 1.39 -11.44
CA LEU A 105 -2.47 0.13 -11.96
C LEU A 105 -2.46 -0.92 -10.85
N LEU A 106 -3.62 -1.52 -10.61
CA LEU A 106 -3.72 -2.66 -9.70
C LEU A 106 -3.09 -3.88 -10.38
N GLU A 107 -1.99 -4.38 -9.83
CA GLU A 107 -1.29 -5.54 -10.39
C GLU A 107 -1.73 -6.85 -9.75
N PHE A 108 -1.97 -6.82 -8.44
CA PHE A 108 -2.19 -8.01 -7.66
C PHE A 108 -2.98 -7.70 -6.41
N THR A 109 -3.92 -8.59 -6.09
CA THR A 109 -4.64 -8.61 -4.82
C THR A 109 -4.82 -10.04 -4.35
N ASN A 110 -4.55 -10.30 -3.08
CA ASN A 110 -4.79 -11.61 -2.48
C ASN A 110 -5.12 -11.48 -0.99
N ILE A 111 -5.83 -12.45 -0.43
CA ILE A 111 -6.05 -12.58 1.01
C ILE A 111 -5.55 -13.97 1.40
N VAL A 112 -4.63 -14.03 2.36
CA VAL A 112 -4.09 -15.28 2.89
C VAL A 112 -4.41 -15.42 4.37
N GLU A 113 -4.49 -16.68 4.79
CA GLU A 113 -4.44 -17.04 6.19
C GLU A 113 -2.99 -17.06 6.65
N ASP A 114 -2.65 -16.21 7.62
CA ASP A 114 -1.37 -16.26 8.30
C ASP A 114 -1.55 -17.00 9.64
N SER A 115 -0.95 -18.19 9.69
CA SER A 115 -0.95 -19.06 10.87
C SER A 115 0.37 -19.02 11.65
N THR A 116 1.23 -18.03 11.37
CA THR A 116 2.52 -17.88 12.09
C THR A 116 2.34 -17.34 13.51
N GLU A 117 1.20 -16.73 13.81
CA GLU A 117 0.82 -16.29 15.16
C GLU A 117 0.30 -17.48 16.01
N PRO A 118 0.95 -17.83 17.13
CA PRO A 118 0.66 -19.07 17.87
C PRO A 118 -0.72 -19.20 18.55
N SER A 119 -1.64 -18.23 18.40
CA SER A 119 -2.91 -18.26 19.13
C SER A 119 -4.12 -17.72 18.40
N ASP A 120 -3.97 -17.16 17.19
CA ASP A 120 -5.09 -16.63 16.41
C ASP A 120 -4.83 -16.80 14.92
N ILE A 121 -5.88 -17.13 14.16
CA ILE A 121 -5.85 -17.05 12.70
C ILE A 121 -5.85 -15.58 12.32
N VAL A 122 -4.78 -15.12 11.67
CA VAL A 122 -4.68 -13.76 11.14
C VAL A 122 -5.00 -13.78 9.65
N ARG A 123 -5.76 -12.79 9.19
CA ARG A 123 -6.01 -12.55 7.77
C ARG A 123 -5.05 -11.47 7.28
N HIS A 124 -4.33 -11.79 6.21
CA HIS A 124 -3.34 -10.91 5.59
C HIS A 124 -3.74 -10.63 4.15
N GLY A 125 -4.16 -9.40 3.88
CA GLY A 125 -4.43 -8.89 2.54
C GLY A 125 -3.17 -8.30 1.92
N ASN A 126 -2.82 -8.72 0.70
CA ASN A 126 -1.75 -8.14 -0.08
C ASN A 126 -2.33 -7.37 -1.26
N ILE A 127 -1.89 -6.14 -1.46
CA ILE A 127 -2.19 -5.31 -2.63
C ILE A 127 -0.87 -4.91 -3.26
N ARG A 128 -0.73 -5.06 -4.58
CA ARG A 128 0.37 -4.45 -5.33
C ARG A 128 -0.16 -3.48 -6.35
N VAL A 129 0.38 -2.27 -6.31
CA VAL A 129 0.04 -1.20 -7.24
C VAL A 129 1.29 -0.77 -7.97
N ARG A 130 1.22 -0.75 -9.31
CA ARG A 130 2.24 -0.17 -10.17
C ARG A 130 1.93 1.29 -10.42
N PHE A 131 2.94 2.13 -10.30
CA PHE A 131 2.94 3.54 -10.62
C PHE A 131 3.91 3.80 -11.77
N ASN A 132 3.37 4.32 -12.88
CA ASN A 132 4.18 4.72 -14.03
C ASN A 132 4.36 6.24 -13.99
N MET A 133 5.61 6.71 -13.95
CA MET A 133 5.97 8.07 -13.59
C MET A 133 6.84 8.72 -14.67
N ALA A 134 6.35 9.74 -15.38
CA ALA A 134 7.15 10.47 -16.38
C ALA A 134 7.69 11.81 -15.82
N GLN A 135 8.98 12.04 -15.99
CA GLN A 135 9.71 13.28 -15.69
C GLN A 135 9.70 14.18 -16.94
N SER A 136 9.55 15.48 -16.75
CA SER A 136 9.71 16.47 -17.83
C SER A 136 11.13 16.96 -18.00
#